data_AF-A0A2A9GIC5-F1
#
_entry.id   AF-A0A2A9GIC5-F1
#
_cell.length_a   1.000
_cell.length_b   1.000
_cell.length_c   1.000
_cell.angle_alpha   90.00
_cell.angle_beta   90.00
_cell.angle_gamma   90.00
#
_symmetry.space_group_name_H-M   'P 1'
#
loop_
_entity.id
_entity.type
_entity.pdbx_description
1 polymer ?
#
loop_
_entity_poly.entity_id
_entity_poly.type
_entity_poly.pdbx_seq_one_letter_code
_entity_poly.pdbx_strand_id
1 'polypeptide(L)' 'MLSMIGGLVVLILDIWAIVSILGSGESTGKKVLWILLIVILPIIGFIIWLLVGPKGAKATV' A
#
# COMPACT_ATOMS: atom_id res chain seq x y z
N MET A 1 -17.17 -3.00 20.36
CA MET A 1 -15.96 -3.81 20.62
C MET A 1 -15.31 -4.37 19.34
N LEU A 2 -16.06 -4.79 18.31
CA LEU A 2 -15.51 -5.32 17.05
C LEU A 2 -14.73 -4.28 16.18
N SER A 3 -14.99 -2.99 16.37
CA SER A 3 -14.47 -1.91 15.51
C SER A 3 -12.94 -1.70 15.62
N MET A 4 -12.32 -2.06 16.75
CA MET A 4 -10.88 -1.85 16.95
C MET A 4 -10.03 -2.84 16.15
N ILE A 5 -10.52 -4.07 15.98
CA ILE A 5 -9.82 -5.12 15.23
C ILE A 5 -9.81 -4.77 13.73
N GLY A 6 -10.95 -4.30 13.19
CA GLY A 6 -11.04 -3.87 11.79
C GLY A 6 -10.10 -2.72 11.44
N GLY A 7 -10.01 -1.71 12.31
CA GLY A 7 -9.07 -0.60 12.14
C GLY A 7 -7.60 -1.03 12.20
N LEU A 8 -7.25 -1.96 13.10
CA LEU A 8 -5.90 -2.52 13.20
C LEU A 8 -5.51 -3.31 11.95
N VAL A 9 -6.43 -4.11 11.40
CA VAL A 9 -6.18 -4.84 10.15
C VAL A 9 -5.89 -3.85 9.01
N VAL A 10 -6.71 -2.82 8.85
CA VAL A 10 -6.50 -1.79 7.81
C VAL A 10 -5.14 -1.10 7.99
N LEU A 11 -4.78 -0.73 9.22
CA LEU A 11 -3.49 -0.11 9.51
C LEU A 11 -2.30 -0.99 9.13
N ILE A 12 -2.37 -2.30 9.43
CA ILE A 12 -1.31 -3.26 9.06
C ILE A 12 -1.19 -3.38 7.54
N LEU A 13 -2.33 -3.42 6.83
CA LEU A 13 -2.36 -3.48 5.37
C LEU A 13 -1.79 -2.21 4.72
N ASP A 14 -2.13 -1.04 5.26
CA ASP A 14 -1.61 0.25 4.79
C ASP A 14 -0.09 0.32 4.96
N ILE A 15 0.44 -0.08 6.12
CA ILE A 15 1.90 -0.14 6.37
C ILE A 15 2.57 -1.08 5.36
N TRP A 16 2.01 -2.26 5.15
CA TRP A 16 2.57 -3.23 4.20
C TRP A 16 2.61 -2.68 2.77
N ALA A 17 1.53 -2.04 2.33
CA ALA A 17 1.47 -1.42 1.00
C ALA A 17 2.50 -0.30 0.86
N ILE A 18 2.65 0.57 1.86
CA ILE A 18 3.66 1.64 1.86
C ILE A 18 5.07 1.06 1.75
N VAL A 19 5.42 0.07 2.57
CA VAL A 19 6.75 -0.58 2.53
C VAL A 19 7.02 -1.18 1.14
N SER A 20 6.01 -1.82 0.55
CA SER A 20 6.12 -2.42 -0.79
C SER A 20 6.27 -1.36 -1.89
N ILE A 21 5.58 -0.20 -1.79
CA ILE A 21 5.76 0.95 -2.70
C ILE A 21 7.16 1.53 -2.56
N LEU A 22 7.66 1.70 -1.33
CA LEU A 22 8.99 2.23 -1.07
C LEU A 22 10.09 1.32 -1.64
N GLY A 23 9.91 0.01 -1.54
CA GLY A 23 10.79 -1.01 -2.14
C GLY A 23 10.61 -1.21 -3.65
N SER A 24 9.64 -0.56 -4.28
CA SER A 24 9.46 -0.65 -5.73
C SER A 24 10.50 0.18 -6.49
N GLY A 25 10.83 -0.23 -7.71
CA GLY A 25 11.74 0.48 -8.61
C GLY A 25 11.15 1.74 -9.27
N GLU A 26 9.98 2.20 -8.81
CA GLU A 26 9.30 3.36 -9.41
C GLU A 26 9.91 4.70 -8.98
N SER A 27 9.65 5.73 -9.78
CA SER A 27 10.11 7.09 -9.47
C SER A 27 9.47 7.64 -8.20
N THR A 28 10.19 8.54 -7.51
CA THR A 28 9.73 9.14 -6.24
C THR A 28 8.35 9.78 -6.35
N GLY A 29 8.05 10.48 -7.45
CA GLY A 29 6.75 11.12 -7.67
C GLY A 29 5.59 10.11 -7.70
N LYS A 30 5.78 8.95 -8.34
CA LYS A 30 4.77 7.89 -8.37
C LYS A 30 4.62 7.20 -7.03
N LYS A 31 5.72 7.00 -6.28
CA LYS A 31 5.67 6.46 -4.92
C LYS A 31 4.80 7.33 -4.02
N VAL A 32 5.01 8.65 -4.06
CA VAL A 32 4.22 9.60 -3.27
C VAL A 32 2.75 9.57 -3.68
N LEU A 33 2.45 9.52 -4.97
CA LEU A 33 1.06 9.42 -5.46
C LEU A 33 0.35 8.16 -4.93
N TRP A 34 1.02 7.01 -4.96
CA TRP A 34 0.48 5.75 -4.45
C TRP A 34 0.26 5.76 -2.94
N ILE A 35 1.22 6.29 -2.19
CA ILE A 35 1.09 6.43 -0.73
C ILE A 35 -0.08 7.37 -0.39
N LEU A 36 -0.18 8.51 -1.08
CA LEU A 36 -1.25 9.48 -0.87
C LEU A 36 -2.63 8.87 -1.17
N LEU A 37 -2.75 8.07 -2.23
CA LEU A 37 -3.97 7.36 -2.58
C LEU A 37 -4.43 6.39 -1.48
N ILE A 38 -3.50 5.63 -0.91
CA ILE A 38 -3.79 4.71 0.20
C ILE A 38 -4.18 5.49 1.46
N VAL A 39 -3.46 6.56 1.81
CA VAL A 39 -3.76 7.33 3.02
C VAL A 39 -5.13 8.03 2.96
N ILE A 40 -5.54 8.56 1.80
CA ILE A 40 -6.84 9.22 1.64
C ILE A 40 -7.97 8.18 1.59
N LEU A 41 -7.75 7.06 0.90
CA LEU A 41 -8.71 5.97 0.78
C LEU A 41 -8.06 4.67 1.27
N PRO A 42 -8.07 4.36 2.57
CA PRO A 42 -7.33 3.21 3.10
C PRO A 42 -7.82 1.89 2.50
N ILE A 43 -9.11 1.60 2.60
CA ILE A 43 -9.65 0.32 2.11
C ILE A 43 -9.58 0.23 0.57
N ILE A 44 -10.08 1.27 -0.12
CA ILE A 44 -10.16 1.25 -1.60
C ILE A 44 -8.77 1.41 -2.22
N GLY A 45 -7.95 2.30 -1.69
CA GLY A 45 -6.59 2.54 -2.16
C GLY A 45 -5.71 1.31 -1.96
N PHE A 46 -5.85 0.60 -0.83
CA PHE A 46 -5.19 -0.69 -0.63
C PHE A 46 -5.62 -1.73 -1.67
N ILE A 47 -6.92 -1.84 -1.98
CA ILE A 47 -7.43 -2.76 -3.01
C ILE A 47 -6.89 -2.41 -4.40
N ILE A 48 -6.89 -1.13 -4.77
CA ILE A 48 -6.32 -0.67 -6.05
C ILE A 48 -4.84 -1.01 -6.11
N TRP A 49 -4.10 -0.74 -5.03
CA TRP A 49 -2.67 -1.05 -4.96
C TRP A 49 -2.41 -2.57 -5.03
N LEU A 50 -3.26 -3.41 -4.45
CA LEU A 50 -3.14 -4.86 -4.58
C LEU A 50 -3.24 -5.35 -6.04
N LEU A 51 -4.09 -4.70 -6.85
CA LEU A 51 -4.34 -5.08 -8.24
C LEU A 51 -3.29 -4.53 -9.20
N VAL A 52 -2.99 -3.23 -9.09
CA VAL A 52 -2.19 -2.48 -10.07
C VAL A 52 -1.07 -1.66 -9.44
N GLY A 53 -0.90 -1.75 -8.11
CA GLY A 53 0.13 -1.04 -7.40
C GLY A 53 1.54 -1.56 -7.70
N PRO A 54 2.56 -0.69 -7.58
CA PRO A 54 3.93 -1.05 -7.82
C PRO A 54 4.36 -2.05 -6.75
N LYS A 55 4.61 -3.28 -7.17
CA LYS A 55 5.13 -4.33 -6.29
C LYS A 55 6.65 -4.30 -6.36
N GLY A 56 7.32 -4.55 -5.24
CA GLY A 56 8.76 -4.74 -5.22
C GLY A 56 9.19 -5.74 -6.31
N ALA A 57 10.28 -5.45 -7.01
CA ALA A 57 10.77 -6.30 -8.08
C ALA A 57 10.91 -7.73 -7.55
N LYS A 58 10.27 -8.70 -8.22
CA LYS A 58 10.53 -10.12 -7.95
C LYS A 58 12.02 -10.32 -8.17
N ALA A 59 12.73 -10.82 -7.15
CA ALA A 59 14.08 -11.30 -7.36
C ALA A 59 14.02 -12.38 -8.45
N THR A 60 14.46 -12.04 -9.66
CA THR A 60 14.73 -13.01 -10.71
C THR A 60 16.03 -13.68 -10.30
N VAL A 61 15.90 -14.83 -9.62
CA VAL A 61 17.00 -15.77 -9.41
C VAL A 61 17.45 -16.39 -10.72
#